data_AF-A0A949XQ29-F1
#
_entry.id   AF-A0A949XQ29-F1
#
_cell.length_a   1.000
_cell.length_b   1.000
_cell.length_c   1.000
_cell.angle_alpha   90.00
_cell.angle_beta   90.00
_cell.angle_gamma   90.00
#
_symmetry.space_group_name_H-M   'P 1'
#
loop_
_entity.id
_entity.type
_entity.pdbx_description
1 polymer ?
#
loop_
_entity_poly.entity_id
_entity_poly.type
_entity_poly.pdbx_seq_one_letter_code
_entity_poly.pdbx_strand_id
1 'polypeptide(L)'
;MKKFRFSLDAALRLREAQLRMEESKLKELLAGEQRLRRSLGALYAERHEAGSYVCQHSGDPLAIRTLPGYVLGLEMRRANLTQSLEEITVAICEQRQRVAVLERAVRLLTKLRDKRHAEWQLGVDREIEATAQECWLAMHSDLGKA
;
A
#
# COMPACT_ATOMS: atom_id res chain seq x y z
N MET A 1 33.83 15.31 -15.60
CA MET A 1 33.17 15.14 -14.28
C MET A 1 32.57 13.74 -14.16
N LYS A 2 32.72 13.08 -13.02
CA LYS A 2 32.17 11.73 -12.78
C LYS A 2 30.67 11.84 -12.45
N LYS A 3 29.83 10.97 -13.03
CA LYS A 3 28.40 10.91 -12.71
C LYS A 3 28.17 10.48 -11.25
N PHE A 4 27.14 11.02 -10.60
CA PHE A 4 26.70 10.59 -9.28
C PHE A 4 26.37 9.10 -9.25
N ARG A 5 26.78 8.40 -8.19
CA ARG A 5 26.43 7.00 -7.92
C ARG A 5 26.14 6.83 -6.45
N PHE A 6 24.95 6.33 -6.12
CA PHE A 6 24.60 6.02 -4.73
C PHE A 6 24.86 4.54 -4.46
N SER A 7 25.72 4.24 -3.48
CA SER A 7 26.15 2.87 -3.17
C SER A 7 25.00 1.93 -2.80
N LEU A 8 23.89 2.48 -2.30
CA LEU A 8 22.71 1.72 -1.88
C LEU A 8 21.55 1.83 -2.89
N ASP A 9 21.80 2.24 -4.14
CA ASP A 9 20.74 2.33 -5.16
C ASP A 9 20.05 0.99 -5.41
N ALA A 10 20.81 -0.11 -5.47
CA ALA A 10 20.25 -1.45 -5.64
C ALA A 10 19.35 -1.84 -4.45
N ALA A 11 19.78 -1.51 -3.23
CA ALA A 11 19.00 -1.75 -2.02
C ALA A 11 17.72 -0.90 -1.99
N LEU A 12 17.78 0.37 -2.40
CA LEU A 12 16.61 1.24 -2.52
C LEU A 12 15.59 0.66 -3.51
N ARG A 13 16.03 0.29 -4.71
CA ARG A 13 15.16 -0.32 -5.73
C ARG A 13 14.50 -1.62 -5.24
N LEU A 14 15.25 -2.46 -4.54
CA LEU A 14 14.72 -3.69 -3.95
C LEU A 14 13.63 -3.37 -2.92
N ARG A 15 13.86 -2.40 -2.03
CA ARG A 15 12.88 -2.00 -1.01
C ARG A 15 11.63 -1.36 -1.62
N GLU A 16 11.77 -0.56 -2.66
CA GLU A 16 10.65 -0.02 -3.42
C GLU A 16 9.82 -1.11 -4.09
N ALA A 17 10.47 -2.13 -4.66
CA ALA A 17 9.77 -3.28 -5.24
C ALA A 17 9.02 -4.08 -4.18
N GLN A 18 9.65 -4.35 -3.03
CA GLN A 18 8.99 -5.01 -1.89
C GLN A 18 7.79 -4.20 -1.40
N LEU A 19 7.94 -2.88 -1.25
CA LEU A 19 6.85 -2.01 -0.83
C LEU A 19 5.65 -2.10 -1.79
N ARG A 20 5.90 -2.00 -3.11
CA ARG A 20 4.83 -2.13 -4.13
C ARG A 20 4.12 -3.48 -4.06
N MET A 21 4.86 -4.57 -3.81
CA MET A 21 4.25 -5.90 -3.65
C MET A 21 3.35 -5.96 -2.40
N GLU A 22 3.83 -5.47 -1.26
CA GLU A 22 3.05 -5.49 -0.02
C GLU A 22 1.84 -4.55 -0.07
N GLU A 23 1.94 -3.43 -0.77
CA GLU A 23 0.79 -2.55 -1.07
C GLU A 23 -0.25 -3.23 -1.96
N SER A 24 0.17 -4.02 -2.95
CA SER A 24 -0.75 -4.80 -3.79
C SER A 24 -1.53 -5.83 -2.96
N LYS A 25 -0.81 -6.59 -2.11
CA LYS A 25 -1.44 -7.53 -1.17
C LYS A 25 -2.45 -6.84 -0.25
N LEU A 26 -2.10 -5.66 0.26
CA LEU A 26 -3.03 -4.88 1.09
C LEU A 26 -4.29 -4.49 0.32
N LYS A 27 -4.17 -4.06 -0.94
CA LYS A 27 -5.32 -3.75 -1.80
C LYS A 27 -6.21 -4.97 -2.02
N GLU A 28 -5.62 -6.14 -2.26
CA GLU A 28 -6.35 -7.40 -2.43
C GLU A 28 -7.12 -7.78 -1.17
N LEU A 29 -6.51 -7.66 0.01
CA LEU A 29 -7.16 -7.92 1.29
C LEU A 29 -8.33 -6.96 1.55
N LEU A 30 -8.14 -5.65 1.29
CA LEU A 30 -9.22 -4.65 1.42
C LEU A 30 -10.38 -4.93 0.46
N ALA A 31 -10.07 -5.35 -0.77
CA ALA A 31 -11.09 -5.79 -1.73
C ALA A 31 -11.80 -7.07 -1.28
N GLY A 32 -11.09 -7.99 -0.63
CA GLY A 32 -11.66 -9.18 0.02
C GLY A 32 -12.64 -8.81 1.13
N GLU A 33 -12.25 -7.90 2.03
CA GLU A 33 -13.09 -7.42 3.13
C GLU A 33 -14.37 -6.78 2.58
N GLN A 34 -14.25 -5.93 1.56
CA GLN A 34 -15.41 -5.30 0.94
C GLN A 34 -16.35 -6.33 0.29
N ARG A 35 -15.82 -7.39 -0.34
CA ARG A 35 -16.63 -8.49 -0.89
C ARG A 35 -17.39 -9.23 0.21
N LEU A 36 -16.73 -9.58 1.31
CA LEU A 36 -17.37 -10.24 2.44
C LEU A 36 -18.47 -9.38 3.08
N ARG A 37 -18.23 -8.07 3.24
CA ARG A 37 -19.26 -7.13 3.74
C ARG A 37 -20.47 -7.05 2.81
N ARG A 38 -20.27 -7.05 1.49
CA ARG A 38 -21.37 -7.10 0.52
C ARG A 38 -22.15 -8.41 0.64
N SER A 39 -21.47 -9.54 0.79
CA SER A 39 -22.11 -10.84 1.00
C SER A 39 -22.96 -10.89 2.27
N LEU A 40 -22.48 -10.29 3.38
CA LEU A 40 -23.29 -10.16 4.59
C LEU A 40 -24.51 -9.25 4.37
N GLY A 41 -24.33 -8.12 3.69
CA GLY A 41 -25.45 -7.23 3.33
C GLY A 41 -26.52 -7.96 2.51
N ALA A 42 -26.11 -8.75 1.53
CA ALA A 42 -27.02 -9.57 0.72
C ALA A 42 -27.74 -10.63 1.56
N LEU A 43 -27.05 -11.27 2.50
CA LEU A 43 -27.66 -12.25 3.43
C LEU A 43 -28.71 -11.61 4.33
N TYR A 44 -28.48 -10.37 4.81
CA TYR A 44 -29.48 -9.64 5.59
C TYR A 44 -30.72 -9.30 4.75
N ALA A 45 -30.54 -8.92 3.49
CA ALA A 45 -31.66 -8.69 2.57
C ALA A 45 -32.44 -10.00 2.33
N GLU A 46 -31.74 -11.11 2.06
CA GLU A 46 -32.32 -12.44 1.86
C GLU A 46 -33.16 -12.88 3.08
N ARG A 47 -32.64 -12.68 4.30
CA ARG A 47 -33.36 -12.94 5.56
C ARG A 47 -34.64 -12.11 5.68
N HIS A 48 -34.58 -10.84 5.30
CA HIS A 48 -35.73 -9.93 5.37
C HIS A 48 -36.81 -10.31 4.35
N GLU A 49 -36.41 -10.67 3.13
CA GLU A 49 -37.32 -11.14 2.08
C GLU A 49 -38.01 -12.44 2.47
N ALA A 50 -37.26 -13.41 2.99
CA ALA A 50 -37.81 -14.68 3.47
C ALA A 50 -38.81 -14.49 4.62
N GLY A 51 -38.50 -13.60 5.57
CA GLY A 51 -39.43 -13.24 6.65
C GLY A 51 -40.72 -12.62 6.12
N SER A 52 -40.60 -11.70 5.16
CA SER A 52 -41.74 -11.03 4.51
C SER A 52 -42.61 -12.02 3.73
N TYR A 53 -42.00 -12.96 3.00
CA TYR A 53 -42.69 -14.03 2.27
C TYR A 53 -43.54 -14.89 3.19
N VAL A 54 -43.01 -15.29 4.34
CA VAL A 54 -43.74 -16.13 5.31
C VAL A 54 -44.89 -15.38 5.98
N CYS A 55 -44.72 -14.08 6.28
CA CYS A 55 -45.83 -13.26 6.76
C CYS A 55 -46.97 -13.15 5.74
N GLN A 56 -46.65 -13.08 4.45
CA GLN A 56 -47.65 -13.00 3.37
C GLN A 56 -48.34 -14.36 3.10
N HIS A 57 -47.65 -15.47 3.36
CA HIS A 57 -48.13 -16.84 3.11
C HIS A 57 -48.38 -17.62 4.41
N SER A 58 -48.78 -16.93 5.48
CA SER A 58 -48.97 -17.50 6.82
C SER A 58 -50.03 -18.60 6.90
N GLY A 59 -50.80 -18.83 5.83
CA GLY A 59 -51.77 -19.91 5.69
C GLY A 59 -51.21 -21.21 5.09
N ASP A 60 -49.96 -21.24 4.63
CA ASP A 60 -49.32 -22.45 4.09
C ASP A 60 -48.49 -23.18 5.17
N PRO A 61 -48.96 -24.33 5.69
CA PRO A 61 -48.26 -25.10 6.73
C PRO A 61 -46.89 -25.62 6.26
N LEU A 62 -46.70 -25.80 4.95
CA LEU A 62 -45.47 -26.33 4.38
C LEU A 62 -44.38 -25.26 4.42
N ALA A 63 -44.71 -24.01 4.07
CA ALA A 63 -43.83 -22.84 4.20
C ALA A 63 -43.39 -22.61 5.66
N ILE A 64 -44.30 -22.74 6.62
CA ILE A 64 -44.00 -22.61 8.05
C ILE A 64 -43.05 -23.71 8.52
N ARG A 65 -43.22 -24.95 8.05
CA ARG A 65 -42.38 -26.09 8.44
C ARG A 65 -40.96 -26.01 7.88
N THR A 66 -40.76 -25.41 6.71
CA THR A 66 -39.44 -25.26 6.08
C THR A 66 -38.64 -24.07 6.62
N LEU A 67 -39.30 -23.08 7.23
CA LEU A 67 -38.67 -21.85 7.74
C LEU A 67 -37.51 -22.10 8.73
N PRO A 68 -37.62 -22.99 9.74
CA PRO A 68 -36.57 -23.13 10.75
C PRO A 68 -35.25 -23.64 10.17
N GLY A 69 -35.32 -24.59 9.22
CA GLY A 69 -34.13 -25.11 8.53
C GLY A 69 -33.45 -24.06 7.67
N TYR A 70 -34.25 -23.24 6.98
CA TYR A 70 -33.75 -22.12 6.19
C TYR A 70 -33.09 -21.04 7.08
N VAL A 71 -33.73 -20.65 8.20
CA VAL A 71 -33.17 -19.69 9.16
C VAL A 71 -31.86 -20.20 9.76
N LEU A 72 -31.79 -21.47 10.14
CA LEU A 72 -30.56 -22.08 10.65
C LEU A 72 -29.44 -22.03 9.60
N GLY A 73 -29.75 -22.33 8.34
CA GLY A 73 -28.80 -22.22 7.23
C GLY A 73 -28.27 -20.80 7.03
N LEU A 74 -29.15 -19.79 7.11
CA LEU A 74 -28.75 -18.38 7.05
C LEU A 74 -27.86 -17.97 8.24
N GLU A 75 -28.14 -18.48 9.44
CA GLU A 75 -27.35 -18.18 10.63
C GLU A 75 -25.96 -18.81 10.57
N MET A 76 -25.85 -20.05 10.10
CA MET A 76 -24.56 -20.69 9.84
C MET A 76 -23.75 -19.92 8.80
N ARG A 77 -24.39 -19.50 7.69
CA ARG A 77 -23.73 -18.71 6.65
C ARG A 77 -23.30 -17.34 7.16
N ARG A 78 -24.11 -16.70 8.01
CA ARG A 78 -23.75 -15.44 8.69
C ARG A 78 -22.52 -15.66 9.57
N ALA A 79 -22.53 -16.69 10.41
CA ALA A 79 -21.42 -17.00 11.32
C ALA A 79 -20.11 -17.23 10.56
N ASN A 80 -20.16 -17.98 9.46
CA ASN A 80 -18.99 -18.21 8.60
C ASN A 80 -18.48 -16.90 7.98
N LEU A 81 -19.37 -16.06 7.44
CA LEU A 81 -18.99 -14.78 6.86
C LEU A 81 -18.43 -13.80 7.89
N THR A 82 -18.97 -13.77 9.11
CA THR A 82 -18.44 -12.95 10.20
C THR A 82 -17.07 -13.42 10.64
N GLN A 83 -16.87 -14.74 10.76
CA GLN A 83 -15.55 -15.30 11.07
C GLN A 83 -14.52 -14.94 9.99
N SER A 84 -14.86 -15.11 8.71
CA SER A 84 -13.97 -14.70 7.61
C SER A 84 -13.66 -13.20 7.61
N LEU A 85 -14.59 -12.35 8.08
CA LEU A 85 -14.33 -10.92 8.27
C LEU A 85 -13.35 -10.64 9.42
N GLU A 86 -13.47 -11.36 10.53
CA GLU A 86 -12.52 -11.24 11.64
C GLU A 86 -11.12 -11.67 11.18
N GLU A 87 -11.02 -12.79 10.47
CA GLU A 87 -9.75 -13.29 9.92
C GLU A 87 -9.11 -12.30 8.94
N ILE A 88 -9.89 -11.75 7.99
CA ILE A 88 -9.35 -10.80 7.02
C ILE A 88 -8.98 -9.46 7.65
N THR A 89 -9.69 -9.01 8.68
CA THR A 89 -9.36 -7.76 9.37
C THR A 89 -8.06 -7.87 10.15
N VAL A 90 -7.80 -9.02 10.81
CA VAL A 90 -6.51 -9.32 11.42
C VAL A 90 -5.40 -9.30 10.35
N ALA A 91 -5.60 -9.99 9.22
CA ALA A 91 -4.65 -10.00 8.13
C ALA A 91 -4.36 -8.59 7.56
N ILE A 92 -5.38 -7.74 7.44
CA ILE A 92 -5.23 -6.33 7.01
C ILE A 92 -4.35 -5.56 8.00
N CYS A 93 -4.57 -5.73 9.30
CA CYS A 93 -3.78 -5.05 10.34
C CYS A 93 -2.30 -5.46 10.27
N GLU A 94 -2.02 -6.76 10.18
CA GLU A 94 -0.64 -7.26 10.01
C GLU A 94 0.00 -6.73 8.73
N GLN A 95 -0.75 -6.75 7.62
CA GLN A 95 -0.27 -6.29 6.33
C GLN A 95 0.05 -4.78 6.34
N ARG A 96 -0.79 -3.97 6.99
CA ARG A 96 -0.54 -2.53 7.20
C ARG A 96 0.75 -2.27 7.97
N GLN A 97 1.04 -3.08 8.99
CA GLN A 97 2.30 -2.96 9.73
C GLN A 97 3.51 -3.27 8.84
N ARG A 98 3.43 -4.31 8.01
CA ARG A 98 4.49 -4.65 7.03
C ARG A 98 4.76 -3.53 6.04
N VAL A 99 3.69 -2.97 5.46
CA VAL A 99 3.76 -1.79 4.57
C VAL A 99 4.43 -0.62 5.28
N ALA A 100 3.97 -0.28 6.49
CA ALA A 100 4.52 0.85 7.25
C ALA A 100 6.02 0.71 7.55
N VAL A 101 6.50 -0.49 7.87
CA VAL A 101 7.94 -0.76 8.07
C VAL A 101 8.73 -0.55 6.78
N LEU A 102 8.24 -1.07 5.65
CA LEU A 102 8.89 -0.91 4.35
C LEU A 102 8.89 0.54 3.88
N GLU A 103 7.79 1.27 4.05
CA GLU A 103 7.73 2.70 3.74
C GLU A 103 8.75 3.51 4.54
N ARG A 104 8.95 3.20 5.82
CA ARG A 104 9.96 3.87 6.65
C ARG A 104 11.37 3.58 6.13
N ALA A 105 11.65 2.33 5.75
CA ALA A 105 12.94 1.94 5.18
C ALA A 105 13.21 2.63 3.84
N VAL A 106 12.24 2.66 2.93
CA VAL A 106 12.35 3.38 1.65
C VAL A 106 12.59 4.87 1.90
N ARG A 107 11.78 5.50 2.76
CA ARG A 107 11.96 6.93 3.11
C ARG A 107 13.36 7.24 3.64
N LEU A 108 13.91 6.37 4.49
CA LEU A 108 15.27 6.54 5.02
C LEU A 108 16.32 6.48 3.90
N LEU A 109 16.24 5.46 3.03
CA LEU A 109 17.20 5.29 1.92
C LEU A 109 17.12 6.43 0.92
N THR A 110 15.92 6.92 0.61
CA THR A 110 15.72 8.09 -0.25
C THR A 110 16.37 9.33 0.37
N LYS A 111 16.14 9.61 1.67
CA LYS A 111 16.79 10.73 2.36
C LYS A 111 18.32 10.63 2.35
N LEU A 112 18.87 9.42 2.51
CA LEU A 112 20.31 9.21 2.43
C LEU A 112 20.85 9.47 1.02
N ARG A 113 20.14 9.01 0.00
CA ARG A 113 20.48 9.29 -1.40
C ARG A 113 20.50 10.79 -1.68
N ASP A 114 19.45 11.49 -1.25
CA ASP A 114 19.29 12.92 -1.51
C ASP A 114 20.39 13.74 -0.80
N LYS A 115 20.75 13.36 0.43
CA LYS A 115 21.90 13.96 1.14
C LYS A 115 23.22 13.74 0.39
N ARG A 116 23.49 12.50 -0.04
CA ARG A 116 24.71 12.19 -0.82
C ARG A 116 24.73 12.91 -2.16
N HIS A 117 23.58 13.09 -2.79
CA HIS A 117 23.45 13.85 -4.02
C HIS A 117 23.80 15.32 -3.81
N ALA A 118 23.27 15.93 -2.73
CA ALA A 118 23.61 17.31 -2.37
C ALA A 118 25.10 17.50 -2.08
N GLU A 119 25.73 16.58 -1.33
CA GLU A 119 27.18 16.59 -1.09
C GLU A 119 27.98 16.50 -2.39
N TRP A 120 27.57 15.62 -3.31
CA TRP A 120 28.22 15.47 -4.61
C TRP A 120 28.06 16.73 -5.47
N GLN A 121 26.87 17.35 -5.50
CA GLN A 121 26.62 18.60 -6.22
C GLN A 121 27.52 19.73 -5.70
N LEU A 122 27.60 19.91 -4.38
CA LEU A 122 28.48 20.92 -3.78
C LEU A 122 29.95 20.69 -4.13
N GLY A 123 30.39 19.43 -4.24
CA GLY A 123 31.73 19.10 -4.70
C GLY A 123 31.96 19.49 -6.15
N VAL A 124 31.00 19.19 -7.03
CA VAL A 124 31.05 19.56 -8.45
C VAL A 124 31.04 21.08 -8.63
N ASP A 125 30.20 21.80 -7.89
CA ASP A 125 30.12 23.27 -7.97
C ASP A 125 31.45 23.92 -7.58
N ARG A 126 32.10 23.41 -6.52
CA ARG A 126 33.45 23.86 -6.13
C ARG A 126 34.52 23.56 -7.17
N GLU A 127 34.48 22.40 -7.82
CA GLU A 127 35.39 22.07 -8.93
C GLU A 127 35.18 23.02 -10.13
N ILE A 128 33.93 23.37 -10.44
CA ILE A 128 33.58 24.34 -11.49
C ILE A 128 34.11 25.73 -11.13
N GLU A 129 33.89 26.19 -9.90
CA GLU A 129 34.38 27.49 -9.44
C GLU A 129 35.90 27.57 -9.47
N ALA A 130 36.60 26.52 -9.00
CA ALA A 130 38.05 26.46 -9.02
C ALA A 130 38.60 26.49 -10.45
N THR A 131 38.04 25.69 -11.35
CA THR A 131 38.46 25.69 -12.76
C THR A 131 38.15 27.03 -13.45
N ALA A 132 37.02 27.68 -13.14
CA ALA A 132 36.72 29.01 -13.65
C ALA A 132 37.71 30.07 -13.16
N GLN A 133 38.09 30.02 -11.87
CA GLN A 133 39.11 30.91 -11.29
C GLN A 133 40.49 30.69 -11.93
N GLU A 134 40.91 29.43 -12.10
CA GLU A 134 42.17 29.08 -12.77
C GLU A 134 42.18 29.59 -14.22
N CYS A 135 41.11 29.38 -14.98
CA CYS A 135 40.98 29.91 -16.34
C CYS A 135 41.03 31.44 -16.37
N TRP A 136 40.33 32.11 -15.43
CA TRP A 136 40.32 33.56 -15.35
C TRP A 136 41.72 34.12 -15.05
N LEU A 137 42.44 33.54 -14.08
CA LEU A 137 43.81 33.91 -13.74
C LEU A 137 44.77 33.65 -14.90
N ALA A 138 44.63 32.55 -15.63
CA ALA A 138 45.44 32.27 -16.80
C ALA A 138 45.25 33.33 -17.90
N MET A 139 44.00 33.73 -18.18
CA MET A 139 43.71 34.76 -19.19
C MET A 139 44.20 36.15 -18.82
N HIS A 140 44.21 36.51 -17.53
CA HIS A 140 44.56 37.87 -17.07
C HIS A 140 46.00 38.01 -16.58
N SER A 141 46.71 36.91 -16.31
CA SER A 141 48.13 36.96 -15.92
C SER A 141 49.08 37.21 -17.10
N ASP A 142 48.66 36.88 -18.33
CA ASP A 142 49.42 37.18 -19.57
C ASP A 142 49.36 38.66 -19.99
N LEU A 143 48.42 39.46 -19.46
CA LEU A 143 48.29 40.90 -19.74
C LEU A 143 49.30 41.79 -19.00
N GLY A 144 50.11 41.23 -18.09
CA GLY A 144 51.11 41.97 -17.29
C GLY A 144 52.56 41.84 -17.77
N LYS A 145 52.82 41.16 -18.90
CA LYS A 145 54.18 40.91 -19.43
C LYS A 145 54.53 41.66 -20.73
N ALA A 146 53.76 42.68 -21.11
CA ALA A 146 54.05 43.53 -22.27
C ALA A 146 54.72 44.85 -21.85
#